data_AF-A0A0V0GE61-F1
#
_entry.id   AF-A0A0V0GE61-F1
#
_cell.length_a   1.000
_cell.length_b   1.000
_cell.length_c   1.000
_cell.angle_alpha   90.00
_cell.angle_beta   90.00
_cell.angle_gamma   90.00
#
_symmetry.space_group_name_H-M   'P 1'
#
loop_
_entity.id
_entity.type
_entity.pdbx_description
1 polymer ?
#
loop_
_entity_poly.entity_id
_entity_poly.type
_entity_poly.pdbx_seq_one_letter_code
_entity_poly.pdbx_strand_id
1 'polypeptide(L)' 'MLENLRGKRMMFVGDSLNRGQFTSMVCLLHKIVPNDAKSLDKVDSFTIFTAKDYNATIEFY' A
#
# COMPACT_ATOMS: atom_id res chain seq x y z
N MET A 1 6.62 6.17 10.36
CA MET A 1 5.98 4.92 9.86
C MET A 1 6.37 4.65 8.41
N LEU A 2 6.02 5.53 7.46
CA LEU A 2 6.45 5.41 6.05
C LEU A 2 7.98 5.29 5.88
N GLU A 3 8.76 6.05 6.66
CA GLU A 3 10.22 5.93 6.68
C GLU A 3 10.72 4.52 7.04
N ASN A 4 10.01 3.80 7.92
CA ASN A 4 10.40 2.43 8.30
C ASN A 4 10.15 1.41 7.17
N LEU A 5 9.27 1.77 6.22
CA LEU A 5 8.91 1.01 5.03
C LEU A 5 9.75 1.43 3.80
N ARG A 6 10.66 2.41 3.94
CA ARG A 6 11.48 2.89 2.82
C ARG A 6 12.29 1.74 2.21
N GLY A 7 12.17 1.55 0.91
CA GLY A 7 12.82 0.47 0.17
C GLY A 7 12.29 -0.94 0.49
N LYS A 8 11.11 -1.05 1.12
CA LYS A 8 10.52 -2.33 1.54
C LYS A 8 9.15 -2.54 0.92
N ARG A 9 8.78 -3.82 0.89
CA ARG A 9 7.44 -4.28 0.54
C ARG A 9 6.73 -4.81 1.79
N MET A 10 5.55 -4.26 2.08
CA MET A 10 4.63 -4.73 3.11
C MET A 10 3.45 -5.40 2.43
N MET A 11 3.07 -6.60 2.87
CA MET A 11 1.97 -7.35 2.26
C MET A 11 0.99 -7.83 3.32
N PHE A 12 -0.29 -7.61 3.08
CA PHE A 12 -1.41 -8.20 3.79
C PHE A 12 -1.83 -9.45 3.02
N VAL A 13 -1.98 -10.57 3.72
CA VAL A 13 -2.35 -11.87 3.11
C VAL A 13 -3.51 -12.44 3.90
N GLY A 14 -4.64 -12.74 3.27
CA GLY A 14 -5.71 -13.49 3.93
C GLY A 14 -7.13 -13.11 3.52
N ASP A 15 -8.03 -13.13 4.50
CA ASP A 15 -9.47 -13.01 4.26
C ASP A 15 -9.96 -11.55 4.19
N SER A 16 -11.28 -11.39 4.29
CA SER A 16 -11.93 -10.09 4.26
C SER A 16 -11.52 -9.14 5.39
N LEU A 17 -11.08 -9.65 6.55
CA LEU A 17 -10.60 -8.81 7.66
C LEU A 17 -9.24 -8.20 7.30
N ASN A 18 -8.33 -9.00 6.73
CA ASN A 18 -7.03 -8.50 6.27
C ASN A 18 -7.20 -7.51 5.11
N ARG A 19 -8.18 -7.74 4.23
CA ARG A 19 -8.56 -6.77 3.18
C ARG A 19 -9.03 -5.44 3.78
N GLY A 20 -9.80 -5.49 4.87
CA GLY A 20 -10.24 -4.31 5.61
C GLY A 20 -9.07 -3.52 6.19
N GLN A 21 -8.10 -4.20 6.81
CA GLN A 21 -6.89 -3.56 7.35
C GLN A 21 -6.02 -2.94 6.26
N PHE A 22 -5.81 -3.65 5.14
CA PHE A 22 -5.12 -3.12 3.97
C PHE A 22 -5.79 -1.84 3.47
N THR A 23 -7.10 -1.88 3.28
CA THR A 23 -7.87 -0.73 2.77
C THR A 23 -7.76 0.46 3.72
N SER A 24 -7.85 0.23 5.03
CA SER A 24 -7.67 1.27 6.06
C SER A 24 -6.29 1.93 5.98
N MET A 25 -5.23 1.12 5.84
CA MET A 25 -3.86 1.61 5.69
C MET A 25 -3.71 2.46 4.41
N VAL A 26 -4.19 1.95 3.27
CA VAL A 26 -4.12 2.68 2.00
C VAL A 26 -4.85 4.02 2.09
N CYS A 27 -6.02 4.09 2.74
CA CYS A 27 -6.74 5.35 2.94
C CYS A 27 -5.92 6.39 3.75
N LEU A 28 -5.22 5.95 4.80
CA LEU A 28 -4.34 6.83 5.58
C LEU A 28 -3.19 7.36 4.72
N LEU A 29 -2.54 6.48 3.96
CA LEU A 29 -1.44 6.85 3.07
C LEU A 29 -1.90 7.72 1.90
N HIS A 30 -3.07 7.45 1.34
CA HIS A 30 -3.64 8.21 0.24
C HIS A 30 -3.90 9.67 0.62
N LYS A 31 -4.16 9.97 1.90
CA LYS A 31 -4.32 11.35 2.39
C LYS A 31 -2.99 12.09 2.55
N ILE A 32 -1.93 11.38 2.93
CA ILE A 32 -0.62 11.97 3.28
C ILE A 32 0.29 12.08 2.05
N VAL A 33 0.26 11.09 1.16
CA VAL A 33 1.11 11.04 -0.03
C VAL A 33 0.48 11.87 -1.16
N PRO A 34 1.24 12.81 -1.76
CA PRO A 34 0.81 13.58 -2.94
C PRO A 34 0.35 12.69 -4.10
N ASN A 35 -0.51 13.21 -4.96
CA ASN A 35 -1.12 12.41 -6.05
C ASN A 35 -0.10 11.97 -7.11
N ASP A 36 0.91 12.78 -7.37
CA ASP A 36 2.04 12.47 -8.26
C ASP A 36 3.01 11.44 -7.67
N ALA A 37 3.11 11.39 -6.33
CA ALA A 37 3.98 10.50 -5.57
C ALA A 37 3.35 9.15 -5.18
N LYS A 38 2.16 8.80 -5.70
CA LYS A 38 1.51 7.50 -5.43
C LYS A 38 0.95 6.81 -6.68
N SER A 39 0.75 5.50 -6.59
CA SER A 39 -0.06 4.71 -7.55
C SER A 39 -0.84 3.62 -6.81
N LEU A 40 -1.92 3.14 -7.44
CA LEU A 40 -2.68 1.99 -6.98
C LEU A 40 -2.99 1.13 -8.20
N ASP A 41 -2.40 -0.06 -8.23
CA ASP A 41 -2.43 -0.98 -9.36
C ASP A 41 -3.04 -2.31 -8.92
N LYS A 42 -3.82 -2.94 -9.80
CA LYS A 42 -4.30 -4.32 -9.60
C LYS A 42 -3.68 -5.22 -10.63
N VAL A 43 -2.96 -6.24 -10.16
CA VAL A 43 -2.28 -7.23 -11.00
C VAL A 43 -2.70 -8.60 -10.51
N ASP A 44 -3.49 -9.31 -11.30
CA ASP A 44 -4.08 -10.61 -10.96
C ASP A 44 -4.81 -10.59 -9.61
N SER A 45 -4.35 -11.39 -8.65
CA SER A 45 -4.88 -11.44 -7.28
C SER A 45 -4.31 -10.35 -6.36
N PHE A 46 -3.34 -9.56 -6.82
CA PHE A 46 -2.67 -8.56 -6.02
C PHE A 46 -3.27 -7.17 -6.22
N THR A 47 -3.48 -6.45 -5.11
CA THR A 47 -3.68 -5.00 -5.12
C THR A 47 -2.46 -4.32 -4.53
N ILE A 48 -1.79 -3.46 -5.30
CA ILE A 48 -0.48 -2.88 -4.98
C ILE A 48 -0.63 -1.36 -4.90
N PHE A 49 -0.37 -0.81 -3.73
CA PHE A 49 -0.20 0.63 -3.53
C PHE A 49 1.28 0.99 -3.47
N THR A 50 1.73 1.92 -4.31
CA THR A 50 3.13 2.35 -4.36
C THR A 50 3.26 3.77 -3.85
N ALA A 51 4.14 4.00 -2.87
CA ALA A 51 4.58 5.32 -2.44
C ALA A 51 5.96 5.61 -3.06
N LYS A 52 5.98 6.41 -4.13
CA LYS A 52 7.15 6.58 -5.02
C LYS A 52 8.34 7.21 -4.28
N ASP A 53 8.10 8.26 -3.51
CA ASP A 53 9.15 9.00 -2.76
C ASP A 53 9.85 8.14 -1.69
N TYR A 54 9.20 7.06 -1.28
CA TYR A 54 9.71 6.13 -0.26
C TYR A 54 10.23 4.83 -0.89
N ASN A 55 10.05 4.63 -2.19
CA ASN A 55 10.28 3.35 -2.86
C ASN A 55 9.69 2.19 -2.05
N ALA A 56 8.44 2.35 -1.62
CA ALA A 56 7.75 1.43 -0.72
C ALA A 56 6.44 0.95 -1.35
N THR A 57 6.13 -0.34 -1.20
CA THR A 57 4.85 -0.92 -1.63
C THR A 57 4.07 -1.50 -0.47
N ILE A 58 2.75 -1.31 -0.52
CA ILE A 58 1.78 -1.91 0.38
C ILE A 58 0.83 -2.74 -0.47
N GLU A 59 0.79 -4.04 -0.22
CA GLU A 59 0.15 -5.01 -1.11
C GLU A 59 -0.91 -5.82 -0.36
N PHE A 60 -1.92 -6.29 -1.09
CA PHE A 60 -2.90 -7.27 -0.61
C PHE A 60 -2.98 -8.45 -1.58
N TYR A 61 -2.87 -9.67 -1.04
CA TYR A 61 -3.13 -10.94 -1.73
C TYR A 61 -4.36 -11.63 -1.13
#